data_AF-A0A3B0X010-F1
#
_entry.id   AF-A0A3B0X010-F1
#
_cell.length_a   1.000
_cell.length_b   1.000
_cell.length_c   1.000
_cell.angle_alpha   90.00
_cell.angle_beta   90.00
_cell.angle_gamma   90.00
#
_symmetry.space_group_name_H-M   'P 1'
#
loop_
_entity.id
_entity.type
_entity.pdbx_description
1 polymer ?
#
loop_
_entity_poly.entity_id
_entity_poly.type
_entity_poly.pdbx_seq_one_letter_code
_entity_poly.pdbx_strand_id
1 'polypeptide(L)'
;MIRCCFFISLLLLSSTSQCVGQSGKLDGSDRLRTFFTSSHLRNQLDQLRNRGKYTNTNNNSSKTLRKPLKVKMQGVVLRKKKKPVIFINDENTLKSPVINNEIIIDSAATRRKNYKIPVRVNQKTISLKPGQQWDESKKEVEDTYKIPTKKKPASTPDNSPAAADLSTN
;
A
#
# COMPACT_ATOMS: atom_id res chain seq x y z
N MET A 1 39.62 69.42 23.16
CA MET A 1 38.24 69.48 23.70
C MET A 1 37.45 68.37 23.01
N ILE A 2 37.30 67.20 23.65
CA ILE A 2 36.19 66.79 24.53
C ILE A 2 34.96 66.28 23.73
N ARG A 3 34.77 64.95 23.87
CA ARG A 3 33.51 64.18 23.94
C ARG A 3 32.71 63.99 22.65
N CYS A 4 32.62 62.73 22.19
CA CYS A 4 31.61 61.71 22.52
C CYS A 4 30.35 61.88 21.68
N CYS A 5 29.96 60.83 20.95
CA CYS A 5 28.76 60.07 21.29
C CYS A 5 28.70 58.78 20.47
N PHE A 6 28.52 57.68 21.20
CA PHE A 6 27.94 56.41 20.77
C PHE A 6 26.71 56.64 19.90
N PHE A 7 26.46 55.80 18.89
CA PHE A 7 25.18 55.09 18.77
C PHE A 7 25.29 53.86 17.86
N ILE A 8 24.92 52.74 18.46
CA ILE A 8 24.67 51.42 17.86
C ILE A 8 23.41 51.52 16.98
N SER A 9 23.39 50.89 15.79
CA SER A 9 22.33 49.95 15.36
C SER A 9 22.33 49.69 13.83
N LEU A 10 22.06 48.42 13.52
CA LEU A 10 21.29 47.92 12.38
C LEU A 10 21.96 47.61 11.03
N LEU A 11 22.38 46.35 10.98
CA LEU A 11 22.44 45.42 9.86
C LEU A 11 21.25 45.54 8.89
N LEU A 12 21.50 45.69 7.58
CA LEU A 12 20.63 45.23 6.50
C LEU A 12 21.46 44.99 5.23
N LEU A 13 21.79 43.71 5.01
CA LEU A 13 22.30 43.15 3.77
C LEU A 13 21.20 43.26 2.69
N SER A 14 21.40 44.11 1.68
CA SER A 14 20.64 44.05 0.42
C SER A 14 21.49 43.33 -0.64
N SER A 15 21.22 42.05 -0.83
CA SER A 15 21.77 41.25 -1.94
C SER A 15 21.23 41.79 -3.26
N THR A 16 22.07 42.45 -4.05
CA THR A 16 21.75 42.82 -5.43
C THR A 16 21.79 41.56 -6.30
N SER A 17 20.62 41.06 -6.68
CA SER A 17 20.49 40.05 -7.73
C SER A 17 20.96 40.64 -9.07
N GLN A 18 22.18 40.31 -9.48
CA GLN A 18 22.62 40.53 -10.85
C GLN A 18 21.85 39.59 -11.78
N CYS A 19 20.86 40.14 -12.47
CA CYS A 19 20.24 39.50 -13.63
C CYS A 19 21.25 39.53 -14.78
N VAL A 20 21.98 38.42 -14.96
CA VAL A 20 22.77 38.19 -16.17
C VAL A 20 21.78 37.89 -17.31
N GLY A 21 21.26 38.96 -17.92
CA GLY A 21 20.59 38.89 -19.21
C GLY A 21 21.63 38.59 -20.28
N GLN A 22 21.84 37.32 -20.58
CA GLN A 22 22.54 36.93 -21.80
C GLN A 22 21.68 37.37 -23.00
N SER A 23 22.06 38.51 -23.58
CA SER A 23 21.63 38.98 -24.89
C SER A 23 22.18 38.02 -25.95
N GLY A 24 21.42 36.96 -26.23
CA GLY A 24 21.64 36.07 -27.36
C GLY A 24 21.20 36.75 -28.66
N LYS A 25 22.18 37.20 -29.43
CA LYS A 25 22.08 37.66 -30.82
C LYS A 25 21.24 36.65 -31.63
N LEU A 26 20.07 37.09 -32.08
CA LEU A 26 19.17 36.31 -32.93
C LEU A 26 19.69 36.39 -34.37
N ASP A 27 20.54 35.44 -34.76
CA ASP A 27 20.89 35.27 -36.16
C ASP A 27 19.68 34.74 -36.93
N GLY A 28 19.28 35.53 -37.92
CA GLY A 28 18.16 35.29 -38.80
C GLY A 28 18.44 34.19 -39.82
N SER A 29 17.33 33.80 -40.48
CA SER A 29 17.26 33.05 -41.73
C SER A 29 17.60 31.55 -41.76
N ASP A 30 17.29 30.77 -40.71
CA ASP A 30 17.13 29.30 -40.84
C ASP A 30 15.95 28.75 -40.03
N ARG A 31 14.93 29.59 -39.89
CA ARG A 31 13.75 29.47 -39.03
C ARG A 31 12.72 28.45 -39.55
N LEU A 32 13.18 27.28 -40.00
CA LEU A 32 12.32 26.09 -40.04
C LEU A 32 11.91 25.83 -38.59
N ARG A 33 10.61 25.97 -38.33
CA ARG A 33 9.95 25.83 -37.04
C ARG A 33 10.35 24.49 -36.39
N THR A 34 11.43 24.46 -35.60
CA THR A 34 11.66 23.40 -34.63
C THR A 34 10.67 23.66 -33.51
N PHE A 35 9.48 23.09 -33.64
CA PHE A 35 8.36 23.35 -32.73
C PHE A 35 8.67 23.09 -31.27
N PHE A 36 9.77 22.39 -30.94
CA PHE A 36 10.18 22.17 -29.57
C PHE A 36 11.71 22.13 -29.50
N THR A 37 12.33 23.22 -29.04
CA THR A 37 13.78 23.39 -28.70
C THR A 37 14.77 23.51 -29.86
N SER A 38 15.81 24.34 -29.68
CA SER A 38 16.96 24.45 -30.61
C SER A 38 17.92 23.27 -30.44
N SER A 39 18.72 22.95 -31.47
CA SER A 39 19.69 21.85 -31.44
C SER A 39 20.63 21.90 -30.21
N HIS A 40 21.11 23.10 -29.86
CA HIS A 40 21.97 23.29 -28.70
C HIS A 40 21.22 23.01 -27.38
N LEU A 41 20.00 23.52 -27.24
CA LEU A 41 19.17 23.31 -26.06
C LEU A 41 18.77 21.84 -25.93
N ARG A 42 18.56 21.15 -27.06
CA ARG A 42 18.33 19.70 -27.10
C ARG A 42 19.54 18.93 -26.59
N ASN A 43 20.74 19.28 -27.03
CA ASN A 43 21.97 18.63 -26.58
C ASN A 43 22.20 18.84 -25.07
N GLN A 44 21.94 20.04 -24.56
CA GLN A 44 22.00 20.31 -23.11
C GLN A 44 20.99 19.47 -22.31
N LEU A 45 19.74 19.33 -22.80
CA LEU A 45 18.74 18.47 -22.17
C LEU A 45 19.14 16.99 -22.22
N ASP A 46 19.73 16.53 -23.32
CA ASP A 46 20.19 15.15 -23.46
C ASP A 46 21.41 14.89 -22.56
N GLN A 47 22.32 15.85 -22.41
CA GLN A 47 23.40 15.77 -21.42
C GLN A 47 22.87 15.74 -19.98
N LEU A 48 21.86 16.55 -19.64
CA LEU A 48 21.22 16.51 -18.32
C LEU A 48 20.49 15.18 -18.08
N ARG A 49 19.83 14.61 -19.10
CA ARG A 49 19.18 13.30 -19.01
C ARG A 49 20.21 12.18 -18.82
N ASN A 50 21.34 12.25 -19.50
CA ASN A 50 22.45 11.30 -19.34
C ASN A 50 23.17 11.45 -17.99
N ARG A 51 23.18 12.67 -17.41
CA ARG A 51 23.80 12.95 -16.09
C ARG A 51 22.84 12.72 -14.92
N GLY A 52 21.53 12.78 -15.13
CA GLY A 52 20.54 12.72 -14.06
C GLY A 52 19.90 11.35 -13.95
N LYS A 53 20.23 10.62 -12.86
CA LYS A 53 19.45 9.59 -12.11
C LYS A 53 18.54 8.56 -12.82
N TYR A 54 18.47 8.56 -14.15
CA TYR A 54 17.62 7.72 -14.98
C TYR A 54 18.47 6.86 -15.93
N THR A 55 19.74 6.62 -15.57
CA THR A 55 20.50 5.50 -16.12
C THR A 55 19.80 4.24 -15.66
N ASN A 56 18.84 3.79 -16.46
CA ASN A 56 18.25 2.46 -16.47
C ASN A 56 18.28 1.78 -15.09
N THR A 57 17.55 2.38 -14.14
CA THR A 57 17.24 1.71 -12.88
C THR A 57 16.47 0.46 -13.27
N ASN A 58 17.18 -0.67 -13.31
CA ASN A 58 16.64 -2.01 -13.24
C ASN A 58 15.29 -1.97 -12.53
N ASN A 59 14.20 -2.27 -13.26
CA ASN A 59 12.84 -2.70 -12.88
C ASN A 59 12.48 -2.87 -11.39
N ASN A 60 12.96 -2.00 -10.53
CA ASN A 60 12.72 -1.91 -9.10
C ASN A 60 12.05 -0.57 -8.96
N SER A 61 10.79 -0.53 -9.42
CA SER A 61 9.84 0.48 -8.98
C SER A 61 10.09 0.68 -7.50
N SER A 62 10.44 1.90 -7.10
CA SER A 62 10.55 2.31 -5.72
C SER A 62 9.46 1.59 -4.94
N LYS A 63 9.85 0.65 -4.07
CA LYS A 63 8.92 -0.15 -3.29
C LYS A 63 8.32 0.82 -2.28
N THR A 64 7.35 1.61 -2.73
CA THR A 64 6.54 2.46 -1.88
C THR A 64 6.04 1.52 -0.80
N LEU A 65 6.46 1.76 0.45
CA LEU A 65 6.13 0.93 1.59
C LEU A 65 4.63 1.03 1.83
N ARG A 66 3.88 0.23 1.08
CA ARG A 66 2.43 0.14 1.19
C ARG A 66 2.12 -0.56 2.51
N LYS A 67 1.18 0.02 3.25
CA LYS A 67 0.67 -0.60 4.46
C LYS A 67 0.03 -1.94 4.09
N PRO A 68 0.30 -3.00 4.87
CA PRO A 68 -0.29 -4.30 4.60
C PRO A 68 -1.82 -4.19 4.64
N LEU A 69 -2.47 -4.73 3.61
CA LEU A 69 -3.91 -4.66 3.48
C LEU A 69 -4.58 -5.76 4.31
N LYS A 70 -5.67 -5.39 4.98
CA LYS A 70 -6.56 -6.34 5.66
C LYS A 70 -7.92 -6.36 4.98
N VAL A 71 -8.41 -7.55 4.68
CA VAL A 71 -9.69 -7.79 4.01
C VAL A 71 -10.60 -8.57 4.96
N LYS A 72 -11.64 -7.93 5.48
CA LYS A 72 -12.63 -8.54 6.35
C LYS A 72 -13.90 -8.87 5.56
N MET A 73 -14.20 -10.16 5.41
CA MET A 73 -15.42 -10.62 4.76
C MET A 73 -16.56 -10.64 5.79
N GLN A 74 -17.51 -9.72 5.65
CA GLN A 74 -18.60 -9.56 6.62
C GLN A 74 -19.79 -10.44 6.27
N GLY A 75 -20.19 -10.44 4.99
CA GLY A 75 -21.40 -11.14 4.59
C GLY A 75 -21.64 -11.15 3.10
N VAL A 76 -22.61 -11.96 2.69
CA VAL A 76 -23.08 -12.05 1.31
C VAL A 76 -24.60 -12.15 1.29
N VAL A 77 -25.23 -11.37 0.41
CA VAL A 77 -26.67 -11.42 0.15
C VAL A 77 -26.87 -11.99 -1.24
N LEU A 78 -27.45 -13.19 -1.28
CA LEU A 78 -27.81 -13.85 -2.52
C LEU A 78 -29.14 -13.30 -3.05
N ARG A 79 -29.15 -12.85 -4.30
CA ARG A 79 -30.36 -12.35 -4.97
C ARG A 79 -30.78 -13.33 -6.07
N LYS A 80 -32.06 -13.66 -6.13
CA LYS A 80 -32.61 -14.49 -7.21
C LYS A 80 -32.43 -13.75 -8.55
N LYS A 81 -31.87 -14.44 -9.55
CA LYS A 81 -31.63 -13.93 -10.92
C LYS A 81 -30.78 -12.64 -11.03
N LYS A 82 -30.07 -12.24 -9.96
CA LYS A 82 -29.17 -11.07 -9.96
C LYS A 82 -27.80 -11.45 -9.39
N LYS A 83 -26.79 -10.59 -9.61
CA LYS A 83 -25.47 -10.75 -8.97
C LYS A 83 -25.61 -10.66 -7.44
N PRO A 84 -24.91 -11.50 -6.66
CA PRO A 84 -24.90 -11.38 -5.20
C PRO A 84 -24.26 -10.06 -4.78
N VAL A 85 -24.66 -9.56 -3.61
CA VAL A 85 -24.05 -8.38 -2.98
C VAL A 85 -23.14 -8.89 -1.88
N ILE A 86 -21.89 -8.44 -1.88
CA ILE A 86 -20.87 -8.88 -0.93
C ILE A 86 -20.46 -7.67 -0.10
N PHE A 87 -20.30 -7.88 1.21
CA PHE A 87 -19.89 -6.87 2.17
C PHE A 87 -18.46 -7.13 2.64
N ILE A 88 -17.57 -6.20 2.36
CA ILE A 88 -16.14 -6.27 2.73
C ILE A 88 -15.72 -4.92 3.28
N ASN A 89 -14.99 -4.90 4.40
CA ASN A 89 -14.43 -3.68 5.01
C ASN A 89 -15.46 -2.54 5.11
N ASP A 90 -16.70 -2.86 5.51
CA ASP A 90 -17.83 -1.95 5.68
C ASP A 90 -18.39 -1.35 4.36
N GLU A 91 -17.87 -1.80 3.22
CA GLU A 91 -18.33 -1.43 1.89
C GLU A 91 -19.06 -2.59 1.19
N ASN A 92 -19.76 -2.28 0.08
CA ASN A 92 -20.55 -3.26 -0.66
C ASN A 92 -20.27 -3.28 -2.17
N THR A 93 -20.51 -4.43 -2.79
CA THR A 93 -20.32 -4.62 -4.24
C THR A 93 -21.52 -4.24 -5.11
N LEU A 94 -22.50 -3.51 -4.56
CA LEU A 94 -23.74 -3.21 -5.30
C LEU A 94 -23.48 -2.24 -6.46
N LYS A 95 -22.65 -1.21 -6.23
CA LYS A 95 -22.33 -0.16 -7.20
C LYS A 95 -21.14 -0.53 -8.09
N SER A 96 -20.14 -1.21 -7.52
CA SER A 96 -18.89 -1.52 -8.19
C SER A 96 -18.35 -2.89 -7.72
N PRO A 97 -17.73 -3.69 -8.60
CA PRO A 97 -16.98 -4.89 -8.20
C PRO A 97 -15.62 -4.54 -7.56
N VAL A 98 -15.17 -3.29 -7.70
CA VAL A 98 -13.94 -2.76 -7.11
C VAL A 98 -14.33 -1.96 -5.87
N ILE A 99 -13.85 -2.38 -4.72
CA ILE A 99 -14.08 -1.69 -3.43
C ILE A 99 -13.00 -0.64 -3.22
N ASN A 100 -11.74 -1.05 -3.42
CA ASN A 100 -10.59 -0.17 -3.41
C ASN A 100 -9.72 -0.53 -4.62
N ASN A 101 -8.79 0.35 -5.03
CA ASN A 101 -7.90 0.16 -6.18
C ASN A 101 -7.12 -1.18 -6.15
N GLU A 102 -7.14 -1.86 -5.02
CA GLU A 102 -6.35 -3.02 -4.68
C GLU A 102 -7.21 -4.27 -4.43
N ILE A 103 -8.52 -4.11 -4.22
CA ILE A 103 -9.48 -5.18 -3.90
C ILE A 103 -10.53 -5.25 -5.00
N ILE A 104 -10.49 -6.32 -5.77
CA ILE A 104 -11.44 -6.59 -6.86
C ILE A 104 -12.19 -7.87 -6.53
N ILE A 105 -13.51 -7.83 -6.60
CA ILE A 105 -14.37 -8.97 -6.27
C ILE A 105 -15.17 -9.36 -7.50
N ASP A 106 -14.98 -10.60 -7.93
CA ASP A 106 -15.87 -11.17 -8.94
C ASP A 106 -17.12 -11.73 -8.28
N SER A 107 -18.14 -10.87 -8.19
CA SER A 107 -19.44 -11.24 -7.63
C SER A 107 -20.14 -12.32 -8.47
N ALA A 108 -19.85 -12.45 -9.77
CA ALA A 108 -20.46 -13.47 -10.61
C ALA A 108 -19.86 -14.86 -10.38
N ALA A 109 -18.54 -14.93 -10.09
CA ALA A 109 -17.83 -16.16 -9.79
C ALA A 109 -18.10 -16.72 -8.38
N THR A 110 -18.96 -16.09 -7.58
CA THR A 110 -19.29 -16.54 -6.23
C THR A 110 -20.03 -17.89 -6.25
N ARG A 111 -19.45 -18.89 -5.58
CA ARG A 111 -20.03 -20.25 -5.51
C ARG A 111 -21.15 -20.30 -4.48
N ARG A 112 -22.41 -20.28 -4.95
CA ARG A 112 -23.61 -20.29 -4.08
C ARG A 112 -23.69 -21.48 -3.11
N LYS A 113 -23.19 -22.66 -3.48
CA LYS A 113 -23.25 -23.87 -2.64
C LYS A 113 -22.43 -23.74 -1.35
N ASN A 114 -21.25 -23.11 -1.42
CA ASN A 114 -20.27 -23.10 -0.34
C ASN A 114 -19.97 -21.69 0.19
N TYR A 115 -20.71 -20.68 -0.31
CA TYR A 115 -20.51 -19.25 -0.04
C TYR A 115 -19.05 -18.79 -0.18
N LYS A 116 -18.30 -19.44 -1.07
CA LYS A 116 -16.90 -19.10 -1.35
C LYS A 116 -16.86 -17.95 -2.34
N ILE A 117 -16.24 -16.86 -1.92
CA ILE A 117 -16.16 -15.62 -2.68
C ILE A 117 -14.70 -15.44 -3.11
N PRO A 118 -14.40 -15.41 -4.42
CA PRO A 118 -13.08 -15.07 -4.90
C PRO A 118 -12.85 -13.57 -4.75
N VAL A 119 -11.84 -13.20 -3.98
CA VAL A 119 -11.37 -11.84 -3.80
C VAL A 119 -9.97 -11.75 -4.40
N ARG A 120 -9.76 -10.79 -5.29
CA ARG A 120 -8.46 -10.54 -5.89
C ARG A 120 -7.80 -9.38 -5.16
N VAL A 121 -6.63 -9.66 -4.56
CA VAL A 121 -5.81 -8.69 -3.85
C VAL A 121 -4.41 -8.72 -4.45
N ASN A 122 -3.93 -7.59 -4.96
CA ASN A 122 -2.57 -7.46 -5.51
C ASN A 122 -2.22 -8.58 -6.49
N GLN A 123 -3.12 -8.78 -7.47
CA GLN A 123 -3.04 -9.83 -8.51
C GLN A 123 -3.19 -11.28 -8.03
N LYS A 124 -3.22 -11.54 -6.72
CA LYS A 124 -3.51 -12.87 -6.15
C LYS A 124 -4.99 -13.05 -5.92
N THR A 125 -5.50 -14.23 -6.20
CA THR A 125 -6.90 -14.58 -5.92
C THR A 125 -6.96 -15.44 -4.68
N ILE A 126 -7.68 -14.96 -3.67
CA ILE A 126 -7.97 -15.65 -2.42
C ILE A 126 -9.46 -15.98 -2.37
N SER A 127 -9.82 -17.12 -1.78
CA SER A 127 -11.23 -17.48 -1.59
C SER A 127 -11.60 -17.29 -0.13
N LEU A 128 -12.51 -16.37 0.16
CA LEU A 128 -12.97 -16.08 1.52
C LEU A 128 -14.42 -16.52 1.70
N LYS A 129 -14.74 -17.00 2.90
CA LYS A 129 -16.12 -17.20 3.36
C LYS A 129 -16.58 -16.01 4.21
N PRO A 130 -17.90 -15.78 4.33
CA PRO A 130 -18.45 -14.86 5.33
C PRO A 130 -17.91 -15.14 6.73
N GLY A 131 -17.54 -14.09 7.46
CA GLY A 131 -16.95 -14.20 8.79
C GLY A 131 -15.44 -14.49 8.79
N GLN A 132 -14.78 -14.62 7.64
CA GLN A 132 -13.32 -14.75 7.55
C GLN A 132 -12.65 -13.42 7.26
N GLN A 133 -11.39 -13.30 7.63
CA GLN A 133 -10.53 -12.18 7.29
C GLN A 133 -9.23 -12.69 6.68
N TRP A 134 -8.67 -11.90 5.78
CA TRP A 134 -7.34 -12.13 5.22
C TRP A 134 -6.44 -10.96 5.58
N ASP A 135 -5.23 -11.28 6.01
CA ASP A 135 -4.19 -10.30 6.34
C ASP A 135 -3.02 -10.48 5.38
N GLU A 136 -2.68 -9.42 4.65
CA GLU A 136 -1.57 -9.43 3.71
C GLU A 136 -0.22 -9.69 4.39
N SER A 137 -0.06 -9.24 5.64
CA SER A 137 1.18 -9.38 6.41
C SER A 137 1.51 -10.84 6.67
N LYS A 138 0.48 -11.60 7.07
CA LYS A 138 0.60 -13.02 7.41
C LYS A 138 0.38 -13.93 6.21
N LYS A 139 -0.30 -13.42 5.17
CA LYS A 139 -0.78 -14.19 4.01
C LYS A 139 -1.69 -15.35 4.40
N GLU A 140 -2.34 -15.24 5.55
CA GLU A 140 -3.20 -16.26 6.12
C GLU A 140 -4.66 -15.79 6.15
N VAL A 141 -5.56 -16.77 6.08
CA VAL A 141 -6.99 -16.56 6.29
C VAL A 141 -7.29 -16.95 7.73
N GLU A 142 -7.82 -16.02 8.50
CA GLU A 142 -8.24 -16.24 9.88
C GLU A 142 -9.76 -16.09 10.00
N ASP A 143 -10.39 -16.85 10.88
CA ASP A 143 -11.78 -16.61 11.23
C ASP A 143 -11.89 -15.36 12.13
N THR A 144 -12.90 -14.52 11.87
CA THR A 144 -13.13 -13.26 12.60
C THR A 144 -13.56 -13.53 14.05
N TYR A 145 -14.31 -14.62 14.27
CA TYR A 145 -14.79 -15.04 15.58
C TYR A 145 -13.93 -16.20 16.09
N LYS A 146 -12.96 -15.89 16.96
CA LYS A 146 -12.21 -16.92 17.70
C LYS A 146 -12.89 -17.10 19.06
N ILE A 147 -13.52 -18.25 19.27
CA ILE A 147 -13.94 -18.65 20.62
C ILE A 147 -12.66 -19.02 21.37
N PRO A 148 -12.32 -18.38 22.50
CA PRO A 148 -11.17 -18.78 23.27
C PRO A 148 -11.39 -20.21 23.74
N THR A 149 -10.63 -21.15 23.19
CA THR A 149 -10.62 -22.53 23.67
C THR A 149 -10.05 -22.51 25.07
N LYS A 150 -10.89 -22.70 26.09
CA LYS A 150 -10.43 -22.99 27.45
C LYS A 150 -9.50 -24.20 27.34
N LYS A 151 -8.23 -24.04 27.74
CA LYS A 151 -7.27 -25.15 27.85
C LYS A 151 -7.92 -26.25 28.69
N LYS A 152 -8.19 -27.41 28.08
CA LYS A 152 -8.55 -28.63 28.81
C LYS A 152 -7.34 -28.94 29.71
N PRO A 153 -7.48 -28.96 31.06
CA PRO A 153 -6.38 -29.39 31.91
C PRO A 153 -5.99 -30.82 31.51
N ALA A 154 -4.69 -31.03 31.38
CA ALA A 154 -4.10 -32.33 31.11
C ALA A 154 -4.65 -33.34 32.12
N SER A 155 -5.13 -34.48 31.62
CA SER A 155 -5.49 -35.63 32.43
C SER A 155 -4.31 -36.00 33.32
N THR A 156 -4.54 -35.98 34.64
CA THR A 156 -3.66 -36.57 35.65
C THR A 156 -3.34 -38.01 35.26
N PRO A 157 -2.08 -38.46 35.33
CA PRO A 157 -1.74 -39.86 35.12
C PRO A 157 -2.31 -40.69 36.28
N ASP A 158 -3.08 -41.72 35.95
CA ASP A 158 -3.52 -42.77 36.87
C ASP A 158 -2.28 -43.50 37.41
N ASN A 159 -1.76 -43.02 38.53
CA ASN A 159 -0.89 -43.82 39.39
C ASN A 159 -1.80 -44.67 40.27
N SER A 160 -2.25 -45.80 39.73
CA SER A 160 -2.85 -46.87 40.53
C SER A 160 -1.72 -47.56 41.31
N PRO A 161 -1.65 -47.47 42.64
CA PRO A 161 -0.65 -48.21 43.41
C PRO A 161 -1.10 -49.66 43.52
N ALA A 162 -0.18 -50.57 43.22
CA ALA A 162 -0.26 -51.98 43.53
C ALA A 162 -0.53 -52.19 45.03
N ALA A 163 -1.60 -52.92 45.36
CA ALA A 163 -1.78 -53.53 46.67
C ALA A 163 -1.49 -55.02 46.53
N ALA A 164 -0.32 -55.43 47.04
CA ALA A 164 0.04 -56.81 47.30
C ALA A 164 -0.45 -57.22 48.70
N ASP A 165 -1.00 -58.44 48.78
CA ASP A 165 -1.04 -59.43 49.88
C ASP A 165 -1.21 -59.01 51.35
N LEU A 166 -2.20 -59.61 52.07
CA LEU A 166 -1.96 -60.69 53.07
C LEU A 166 -3.26 -61.14 53.82
N SER A 167 -3.53 -62.45 53.75
CA SER A 167 -3.98 -63.43 54.77
C SER A 167 -4.74 -63.05 56.08
N THR A 168 -5.70 -63.95 56.42
CA THR A 168 -6.11 -64.50 57.75
C THR A 168 -7.38 -63.96 58.44
N ASN A 169 -8.47 -64.75 58.41
CA ASN A 169 -8.98 -65.53 59.56
C ASN A 169 -10.06 -66.52 59.10
#